data_AF-A0A2E8HHD8-F1
#
_entry.id   AF-A0A2E8HHD8-F1
#
_cell.length_a   1.000
_cell.length_b   1.000
_cell.length_c   1.000
_cell.angle_alpha   90.00
_cell.angle_beta   90.00
_cell.angle_gamma   90.00
#
_symmetry.space_group_name_H-M   'P 1'
#
loop_
_entity.id
_entity.type
_entity.pdbx_description
1 polymer ?
#
loop_
_entity_poly.entity_id
_entity_poly.type
_entity_poly.pdbx_seq_one_letter_code
_entity_poly.pdbx_strand_id
1 'polypeptide(L)'
;MRVLPGSHKGDLLPHKDEYKPDNLLTRGQEIEVEVDESKTVAMPLQPGEISLHNVRLAHASGPNRSSDRRIGISLHYMPTRSKQMVGEWDSAALVRGEDTFGHFALAPRPARDFDPPAVEFHERATNAVREVLFKDAEKVRRTI
;
A
#
# COMPACT_ATOMS: atom_id res chain seq x y z
N MET A 1 1.36 -14.22 4.61
CA MET A 1 2.30 -13.09 4.85
C MET A 1 3.14 -13.43 6.07
N ARG A 2 4.34 -12.88 6.21
CA ARG A 2 5.11 -12.92 7.46
C ARG A 2 5.40 -11.50 7.92
N VAL A 3 5.50 -11.30 9.23
CA VAL A 3 5.74 -9.99 9.85
C VAL A 3 6.86 -10.08 10.88
N LEU A 4 7.52 -8.95 11.15
CA LEU A 4 8.41 -8.81 12.31
C LEU A 4 7.63 -8.10 13.43
N PRO A 5 7.16 -8.82 14.47
CA PRO A 5 6.36 -8.22 15.53
C PRO A 5 7.08 -7.03 16.20
N GLY A 6 6.34 -5.96 16.48
CA GLY A 6 6.86 -4.78 17.17
C GLY A 6 7.71 -3.81 16.33
N SER A 7 8.07 -4.16 15.09
CA SER A 7 8.90 -3.31 14.20
C SER A 7 8.31 -1.91 13.93
N HIS A 8 7.00 -1.72 14.08
CA HIS A 8 6.33 -0.43 13.90
C HIS A 8 6.55 0.58 15.04
N LYS A 9 7.08 0.15 16.21
CA LYS A 9 7.19 1.00 17.41
C LYS A 9 8.41 1.92 17.42
N GLY A 10 9.46 1.58 16.69
CA GLY A 10 10.72 2.32 16.66
C GLY A 10 10.70 3.46 15.64
N ASP A 11 11.88 3.81 15.13
CA ASP A 11 12.04 4.72 13.98
C ASP A 11 11.60 4.07 12.68
N LEU A 12 11.44 4.87 11.63
CA LEU A 12 11.14 4.33 10.31
C LEU A 12 12.35 3.54 9.84
N LEU A 13 12.14 2.26 9.53
CA LEU A 13 13.21 1.44 8.97
C LEU A 13 13.62 2.03 7.61
N PRO A 14 14.92 2.23 7.35
CA PRO A 14 15.38 2.77 6.08
C PRO A 14 14.98 1.81 4.96
N HIS A 15 14.65 2.37 3.80
CA HIS A 15 14.36 1.62 2.59
C HIS A 15 15.30 2.09 1.49
N LYS A 16 15.75 1.15 0.67
CA LYS A 16 16.50 1.43 -0.55
C LYS A 16 15.75 0.85 -1.75
N ASP A 17 15.92 1.48 -2.90
CA ASP A 17 15.35 0.97 -4.15
C ASP A 17 16.23 -0.18 -4.67
N GLU A 18 15.72 -1.41 -4.64
CA GLU A 18 16.44 -2.60 -5.07
C GLU A 18 15.64 -3.34 -6.16
N TYR A 19 15.94 -3.04 -7.43
CA TYR A 19 15.21 -3.53 -8.60
C TYR A 19 15.50 -5.01 -8.96
N LYS A 20 15.47 -5.91 -7.97
CA LYS A 20 15.67 -7.34 -8.17
C LYS A 20 14.60 -7.94 -9.10
N PRO A 21 14.94 -8.95 -9.94
CA PRO A 21 14.00 -9.56 -10.89
C PRO A 21 12.77 -10.20 -10.22
N ASP A 22 12.93 -10.68 -8.99
CA ASP A 22 11.91 -11.33 -8.17
C ASP A 22 11.19 -10.35 -7.22
N ASN A 23 11.53 -9.05 -7.25
CA ASN A 23 10.85 -8.03 -6.47
C ASN A 23 9.67 -7.42 -7.25
N LEU A 24 8.46 -7.80 -6.81
CA LEU A 24 7.18 -7.32 -7.37
C LEU A 24 6.75 -5.95 -6.84
N LEU A 25 7.48 -5.36 -5.87
CA LEU A 25 7.15 -4.02 -5.38
C LEU A 25 7.36 -2.99 -6.49
N THR A 26 6.41 -2.06 -6.61
CA THR A 26 6.35 -1.09 -7.71
C THR A 26 7.60 -0.22 -7.80
N ARG A 27 8.22 0.10 -6.66
CA ARG A 27 9.52 0.82 -6.55
C ARG A 27 10.70 -0.13 -6.25
N GLY A 28 10.46 -1.43 -6.17
CA GLY A 28 11.49 -2.42 -5.83
C GLY A 28 12.10 -2.22 -4.45
N GLN A 29 11.39 -1.54 -3.53
CA GLN A 29 11.98 -1.17 -2.25
C GLN A 29 12.24 -2.39 -1.37
N GLU A 30 13.34 -2.36 -0.63
CA GLU A 30 13.65 -3.32 0.42
C GLU A 30 14.08 -2.57 1.67
N ILE A 31 13.73 -3.11 2.84
CA ILE A 31 14.20 -2.58 4.11
C ILE A 31 15.73 -2.76 4.17
N GLU A 32 16.47 -1.68 4.38
CA GLU A 32 17.93 -1.67 4.42
C GLU A 32 18.48 -2.04 5.81
N VAL A 33 17.85 -3.01 6.46
CA VAL A 33 18.38 -3.60 7.68
C VAL A 33 18.28 -5.11 7.61
N GLU A 34 19.27 -5.78 8.18
CA GLU A 34 19.23 -7.23 8.32
C GLU A 34 18.07 -7.62 9.26
N VAL A 35 17.12 -8.40 8.73
CA VAL A 35 15.99 -8.91 9.49
C VAL A 35 16.31 -10.34 9.92
N ASP A 36 16.39 -10.54 11.24
CA ASP A 36 16.48 -11.88 11.82
C ASP A 36 15.17 -12.65 11.54
N GLU A 37 15.21 -13.52 10.53
CA GLU A 37 14.03 -14.27 10.08
C GLU A 37 13.46 -15.18 11.20
N SER A 38 14.27 -15.59 12.17
CA SER A 38 13.81 -16.43 13.30
C SER A 38 12.83 -15.69 14.22
N LYS A 39 12.82 -14.36 14.18
CA LYS A 39 11.90 -13.51 14.95
C LYS A 39 10.63 -13.17 14.17
N THR A 40 10.53 -13.59 12.91
CA THR A 40 9.36 -13.32 12.08
C THR A 40 8.24 -14.33 12.36
N VAL A 41 7.00 -13.89 12.23
CA VAL A 41 5.80 -14.70 12.49
C VAL A 41 4.93 -14.74 11.25
N ALA A 42 4.46 -15.93 10.88
CA ALA A 42 3.49 -16.10 9.81
C ALA A 42 2.10 -15.61 10.24
N MET A 43 1.41 -14.94 9.33
CA MET A 43 0.00 -14.57 9.46
C MET A 43 -0.79 -15.34 8.39
N PRO A 44 -1.09 -16.64 8.62
CA PRO A 44 -1.96 -17.40 7.74
C PRO A 44 -3.41 -16.92 7.91
N LEU A 45 -4.17 -16.94 6.81
CA LEU A 45 -5.58 -16.55 6.78
C LEU A 45 -6.33 -17.54 5.89
N GLN A 46 -7.55 -17.87 6.30
CA GLN A 46 -8.55 -18.55 5.48
C GLN A 46 -9.28 -17.56 4.56
N PRO A 47 -9.94 -18.03 3.49
CA PRO A 47 -10.78 -17.17 2.66
C PRO A 47 -11.83 -16.42 3.51
N GLY A 48 -11.86 -15.09 3.37
CA GLY A 48 -12.76 -14.20 4.11
C GLY A 48 -12.19 -13.65 5.42
N GLU A 49 -11.06 -14.17 5.91
CA GLU A 49 -10.39 -13.60 7.07
C GLU A 49 -9.54 -12.37 6.69
N ILE A 50 -9.30 -11.51 7.68
CA ILE A 50 -8.48 -10.31 7.52
C ILE A 50 -7.37 -10.27 8.56
N SER A 51 -6.26 -9.61 8.19
CA SER A 51 -5.23 -9.17 9.12
C SER A 51 -5.19 -7.64 9.18
N LEU A 52 -5.18 -7.07 10.37
CA LEU A 52 -4.98 -5.64 10.57
C LEU A 52 -3.56 -5.40 11.10
N HIS A 53 -2.83 -4.50 10.47
CA HIS A 53 -1.49 -4.12 10.90
C HIS A 53 -1.22 -2.63 10.64
N ASN A 54 -0.30 -2.07 11.43
CA ASN A 54 0.18 -0.72 11.22
C ASN A 54 0.99 -0.64 9.91
N VAL A 55 0.87 0.44 9.16
CA VAL A 55 1.60 0.67 7.88
C VAL A 55 3.12 0.56 8.02
N ARG A 56 3.66 0.80 9.21
CA ARG A 56 5.11 0.72 9.53
C ARG A 56 5.57 -0.68 9.94
N LEU A 57 4.67 -1.65 10.05
CA LEU A 57 5.04 -3.01 10.42
C LEU A 57 5.83 -3.64 9.27
N ALA A 58 7.07 -4.04 9.51
CA ALA A 58 7.84 -4.77 8.53
C ALA A 58 7.15 -6.10 8.20
N HIS A 59 6.88 -6.31 6.91
CA HIS A 59 6.15 -7.47 6.43
C HIS A 59 6.67 -7.90 5.06
N ALA A 60 6.56 -9.20 4.77
CA ALA A 60 7.00 -9.79 3.51
C ALA A 60 6.09 -10.95 3.08
N SER A 61 6.17 -11.28 1.79
CA SER A 61 5.62 -12.52 1.25
C SER A 61 6.69 -13.25 0.45
N GLY A 62 6.86 -14.53 0.74
CA GLY A 62 7.69 -15.42 -0.08
C GLY A 62 7.00 -15.82 -1.39
N PRO A 63 7.72 -16.52 -2.28
CA PRO A 63 7.18 -17.03 -3.53
C PRO A 63 6.01 -17.98 -3.28
N ASN A 64 5.01 -17.94 -4.16
CA ASN A 64 3.92 -18.91 -4.15
C ASN A 64 4.42 -20.24 -4.71
N ARG A 65 4.39 -21.30 -3.90
CA ARG A 65 4.82 -22.66 -4.28
C ARG A 65 3.65 -23.61 -4.55
N SER A 66 2.42 -23.12 -4.49
CA SER A 66 1.22 -23.92 -4.78
C SER A 66 0.88 -23.90 -6.28
N SER A 67 -0.04 -24.77 -6.69
CA SER A 67 -0.55 -24.84 -8.07
C SER A 67 -1.67 -23.84 -8.37
N ASP A 68 -2.02 -22.97 -7.42
CA ASP A 68 -3.13 -22.00 -7.54
C ASP A 68 -2.69 -20.60 -7.12
N ARG A 69 -3.47 -19.57 -7.50
CA ARG A 69 -3.19 -18.18 -7.21
C ARG A 69 -3.55 -17.82 -5.77
N ARG A 70 -2.66 -17.11 -5.08
CA ARG A 70 -2.99 -16.38 -3.85
C ARG A 70 -3.43 -14.96 -4.20
N ILE A 71 -4.67 -14.60 -3.86
CA ILE A 71 -5.22 -13.26 -4.05
C ILE A 71 -5.42 -12.61 -2.68
N GLY A 72 -4.98 -11.36 -2.53
CA GLY A 72 -5.20 -10.56 -1.32
C GLY A 72 -5.63 -9.15 -1.72
N ILE A 73 -6.52 -8.56 -0.93
CA ILE A 73 -6.98 -7.18 -1.08
C ILE A 73 -6.46 -6.40 0.12
N SER A 74 -5.73 -5.33 -0.13
CA SER A 74 -5.27 -4.40 0.92
C SER A 74 -6.13 -3.15 0.92
N LEU A 75 -6.52 -2.70 2.11
CA LEU A 75 -7.23 -1.45 2.33
C LEU A 75 -6.45 -0.65 3.37
N HIS A 76 -6.10 0.60 3.04
CA HIS A 76 -5.39 1.49 3.96
C HIS A 76 -6.36 2.49 4.57
N TYR A 77 -6.35 2.59 5.90
CA TYR A 77 -7.19 3.52 6.65
C TYR A 77 -6.33 4.54 7.37
N MET A 78 -6.80 5.78 7.38
CA MET A 78 -6.14 6.89 8.06
C MET A 78 -7.19 7.87 8.61
N PRO A 79 -6.88 8.62 9.68
CA PRO A 79 -7.77 9.68 10.16
C PRO A 79 -7.84 10.84 9.16
N THR A 80 -8.93 11.59 9.17
CA THR A 80 -9.16 12.76 8.27
C THR A 80 -8.10 13.85 8.42
N ARG A 81 -7.46 13.96 9.58
CA ARG A 81 -6.35 14.91 9.81
C ARG A 81 -5.05 14.57 9.05
N SER A 82 -4.92 13.36 8.50
CA SER A 82 -3.75 13.00 7.69
C SER A 82 -3.66 13.87 6.44
N LYS A 83 -2.46 14.03 5.87
CA LYS A 83 -2.24 14.83 4.66
C LYS A 83 -1.09 14.23 3.84
N GLN A 84 -1.23 14.26 2.51
CA GLN A 84 -0.14 13.98 1.59
C GLN A 84 0.93 15.07 1.69
N MET A 85 2.21 14.67 1.78
CA MET A 85 3.33 15.61 1.94
C MET A 85 4.12 15.82 0.65
N VAL A 86 3.86 15.01 -0.37
CA VAL A 86 4.73 14.89 -1.55
C VAL A 86 4.09 15.43 -2.83
N GLY A 87 2.82 15.11 -3.06
CA GLY A 87 2.05 15.49 -4.24
C GLY A 87 1.04 16.60 -3.95
N GLU A 88 0.63 17.30 -5.00
CA GLU A 88 -0.28 18.44 -4.93
C GLU A 88 -1.76 18.05 -4.75
N TRP A 89 -2.11 16.82 -5.13
CA TRP A 89 -3.47 16.30 -5.05
C TRP A 89 -3.47 14.85 -4.59
N ASP A 90 -4.38 14.52 -3.69
CA ASP A 90 -4.60 13.16 -3.21
C ASP A 90 -6.10 12.92 -2.97
N SER A 91 -6.51 11.66 -2.89
CA SER A 91 -7.91 11.27 -2.72
C SER A 91 -8.11 10.15 -1.72
N ALA A 92 -9.28 10.13 -1.10
CA ALA A 92 -9.69 9.09 -0.17
C ALA A 92 -11.21 8.93 -0.18
N ALA A 93 -11.69 7.75 0.23
CA ALA A 93 -13.10 7.55 0.53
C ALA A 93 -13.36 7.83 2.01
N LEU A 94 -14.34 8.69 2.33
CA LEU A 94 -14.80 8.88 3.70
C LEU A 94 -15.72 7.71 4.09
N VAL A 95 -15.20 6.78 4.90
CA VAL A 95 -15.91 5.55 5.29
C VAL A 95 -16.58 5.63 6.66
N ARG A 96 -16.17 6.58 7.51
CA ARG A 96 -16.72 6.82 8.85
C ARG A 96 -16.48 8.26 9.29
N GLY A 97 -17.43 8.83 10.02
CA GLY A 97 -17.31 10.15 10.65
C GLY A 97 -17.52 11.29 9.66
N GLU A 98 -16.86 12.41 9.93
CA GLU A 98 -16.93 13.65 9.16
C GLU A 98 -15.51 14.14 8.85
N ASP A 99 -15.32 14.73 7.67
CA ASP A 99 -14.06 15.38 7.29
C ASP A 99 -14.18 16.90 7.40
N THR A 100 -13.48 17.47 8.39
CA THR A 100 -13.38 18.91 8.63
C THR A 100 -12.03 19.49 8.19
N PHE A 101 -11.15 18.68 7.58
CA PHE A 101 -9.81 19.10 7.17
C PHE A 101 -9.73 19.35 5.66
N GLY A 102 -10.47 18.59 4.85
CA GLY A 102 -10.52 18.80 3.40
C GLY A 102 -9.18 18.56 2.69
N HIS A 103 -8.33 17.69 3.26
CA HIS A 103 -7.02 17.36 2.69
C HIS A 103 -7.10 16.41 1.49
N PHE A 104 -8.23 15.72 1.29
CA PHE A 104 -8.41 14.72 0.25
C PHE A 104 -9.64 15.06 -0.61
N ALA A 105 -9.52 14.85 -1.92
CA ALA A 105 -10.70 14.77 -2.76
C ALA A 105 -11.49 13.49 -2.43
N LEU A 106 -12.79 13.63 -2.21
CA LEU A 106 -13.64 12.48 -1.88
C LEU A 106 -13.87 11.61 -3.11
N ALA A 107 -13.52 10.34 -2.99
CA ALA A 107 -13.79 9.36 -4.03
C ALA A 107 -15.31 9.16 -4.20
N PRO A 108 -15.83 9.17 -5.45
CA PRO A 108 -17.24 8.92 -5.69
C PRO A 108 -17.59 7.48 -5.33
N ARG A 109 -18.82 7.24 -4.89
CA ARG A 109 -19.36 5.89 -4.73
C ARG A 109 -19.87 5.40 -6.09
N PRO A 110 -19.30 4.33 -6.68
CA PRO A 110 -19.76 3.84 -7.97
C PRO A 110 -21.23 3.37 -7.89
N ALA A 111 -22.05 3.75 -8.86
CA ALA A 111 -23.44 3.31 -8.94
C ALA A 111 -23.61 1.93 -9.60
N ARG A 112 -22.60 1.50 -10.36
CA ARG A 112 -22.55 0.24 -11.12
C ARG A 112 -21.12 -0.14 -11.42
N ASP A 113 -20.92 -1.36 -11.89
CA ASP A 113 -19.63 -1.79 -12.42
C ASP A 113 -19.23 -0.88 -13.59
N PHE A 114 -17.97 -0.44 -13.58
CA PHE A 114 -17.42 0.49 -14.57
C PHE A 114 -18.22 1.78 -14.75
N ASP A 115 -18.80 2.30 -13.66
CA ASP A 115 -19.45 3.61 -13.65
C ASP A 115 -18.51 4.70 -14.21
N PRO A 116 -18.83 5.34 -15.36
CA PRO A 116 -17.87 6.20 -16.05
C PRO A 116 -17.23 7.31 -15.20
N PRO A 117 -17.97 8.03 -14.34
CA PRO A 117 -17.36 9.03 -13.45
C PRO A 117 -16.40 8.43 -12.42
N ALA A 118 -16.66 7.21 -11.94
CA ALA A 118 -15.77 6.53 -11.00
C ALA A 118 -14.50 6.01 -11.70
N VAL A 119 -14.63 5.57 -12.95
CA VAL A 119 -13.48 5.17 -13.79
C VAL A 119 -12.57 6.37 -14.05
N GLU A 120 -13.12 7.49 -14.49
CA GLU A 120 -12.37 8.74 -14.71
C GLU A 120 -11.67 9.21 -13.42
N PHE A 121 -12.37 9.18 -12.29
CA PHE A 121 -11.78 9.51 -10.99
C PHE A 121 -10.62 8.56 -10.63
N HIS A 122 -10.81 7.25 -10.86
CA HIS A 122 -9.80 6.24 -10.56
C HIS A 122 -8.55 6.40 -11.42
N GLU A 123 -8.70 6.76 -12.71
CA GLU A 123 -7.57 7.04 -13.60
C GLU A 123 -6.75 8.23 -13.08
N ARG A 124 -7.41 9.35 -12.72
CA ARG A 124 -6.75 10.50 -12.10
C ARG A 124 -6.04 10.12 -10.80
N ALA A 125 -6.71 9.40 -9.92
CA ALA A 125 -6.17 9.00 -8.62
C ALA A 125 -4.94 8.09 -8.77
N THR A 126 -4.98 7.14 -9.70
CA THR A 126 -3.87 6.25 -9.99
C THR A 126 -2.65 7.04 -10.50
N ASN A 127 -2.87 8.02 -11.38
CA ASN A 127 -1.77 8.87 -11.88
C ASN A 127 -1.15 9.73 -10.78
N ALA A 128 -1.97 10.35 -9.92
CA ALA A 128 -1.46 11.16 -8.80
C ALA A 128 -0.63 10.32 -7.80
N VAL A 129 -1.11 9.12 -7.45
CA VAL A 129 -0.35 8.19 -6.58
C VAL A 129 0.96 7.76 -7.25
N ARG A 130 0.97 7.57 -8.57
CA ARG A 130 2.20 7.23 -9.31
C ARG A 130 3.23 8.36 -9.26
N GLU A 131 2.80 9.62 -9.42
CA GLU A 131 3.68 10.78 -9.28
C GLU A 131 4.33 10.83 -7.90
N VAL A 132 3.56 10.59 -6.84
CA VAL A 132 4.07 10.52 -5.47
C VAL A 132 5.06 9.35 -5.30
N LEU A 133 4.68 8.15 -5.76
CA LEU A 133 5.45 6.93 -5.58
C LEU A 133 6.82 6.97 -6.27
N PHE A 134 6.84 7.49 -7.50
CA PHE A 134 8.06 7.59 -8.30
C PHE A 134 8.83 8.89 -8.11
N LYS A 135 8.39 9.77 -7.20
CA LYS A 135 9.21 10.92 -6.81
C LYS A 135 10.53 10.42 -6.23
N ASP A 136 11.62 10.91 -6.81
CA ASP A 136 13.00 10.55 -6.47
C ASP A 136 13.31 9.05 -6.61
N ALA A 137 12.51 8.30 -7.38
CA ALA A 137 12.81 6.90 -7.68
C ALA A 137 13.89 6.80 -8.75
N GLU A 138 14.85 5.89 -8.57
CA GLU A 138 15.93 5.70 -9.55
C GLU A 138 15.41 5.18 -10.90
N LYS A 139 14.28 4.46 -10.92
CA LYS A 139 13.63 3.95 -12.14
C LYS A 139 12.11 4.02 -12.05
N VAL A 140 11.49 4.42 -13.16
CA VAL A 140 10.04 4.38 -13.32
C VAL A 140 9.64 3.09 -14.03
N ARG A 141 8.88 2.23 -13.35
CA ARG A 141 8.28 1.03 -13.97
C ARG A 141 6.95 1.38 -14.62
N ARG A 142 6.72 0.86 -15.83
CA ARG A 142 5.38 0.87 -16.45
C ARG A 142 4.50 -0.07 -15.63
N THR A 143 3.49 0.47 -14.95
CA THR A 143 2.41 -0.38 -14.44
C THR A 143 1.48 -0.69 -15.60
N ILE A 144 0.87 -1.86 -15.54
CA ILE A 144 -0.17 -2.31 -16.47
C ILE A 144 -1.35 -1.34 -16.40
#